data_AF-A0AAT9FMD6-F1
#
_entry.id   AF-A0AAT9FMD6-F1
#
_cell.length_a   1.000
_cell.length_b   1.000
_cell.length_c   1.000
_cell.angle_alpha   90.00
_cell.angle_beta   90.00
_cell.angle_gamma   90.00
#
_symmetry.space_group_name_H-M   'P 1'
#
loop_
_entity.id
_entity.type
_entity.pdbx_description
1 polymer ?
#
loop_
_entity_poly.entity_id
_entity_poly.type
_entity_poly.pdbx_seq_one_letter_code
_entity_poly.pdbx_strand_id
1 'polypeptide(L)'
;MKILAIICLLLGLSALGAALYCHMQVIPDMEGIDRMTRGMDLDDPRYAPARALWFQRESLKTTLDVITLIGSGLGLIGGIFAGVKKAKLGWIAAVISVIALVVGLLQSTHMFS
;
A
#
# COMPACT_ATOMS: atom_id res chain seq x y z
N MET A 1 1.40 -25.30 -12.22
CA MET A 1 2.36 -24.27 -11.75
C MET A 1 2.24 -22.93 -12.48
N LYS A 2 2.02 -22.90 -13.81
CA LYS A 2 1.89 -21.62 -14.56
C LYS A 2 0.76 -20.72 -14.05
N ILE A 3 -0.41 -21.30 -13.76
CA ILE A 3 -1.58 -20.57 -13.24
C ILE A 3 -1.27 -19.93 -11.88
N LEU A 4 -0.61 -20.66 -10.98
CA LEU A 4 -0.18 -20.12 -9.68
C LEU A 4 0.78 -18.93 -9.86
N ALA A 5 1.76 -19.04 -10.75
CA ALA A 5 2.69 -17.94 -11.04
C ALA A 5 1.96 -16.70 -11.58
N ILE A 6 0.94 -16.88 -12.41
CA ILE A 6 0.11 -15.78 -12.95
C ILE A 6 -0.70 -15.11 -11.82
N ILE A 7 -1.32 -15.90 -10.94
CA ILE A 7 -2.10 -15.37 -9.81
C ILE A 7 -1.18 -14.56 -8.88
N CYS A 8 0.01 -15.07 -8.56
CA CYS A 8 0.98 -14.35 -7.72
C CYS A 8 1.49 -13.08 -8.40
N LEU A 9 1.69 -13.11 -9.72
CA LEU A 9 2.09 -11.92 -10.47
C LEU A 9 0.99 -10.85 -10.44
N LEU A 10 -0.28 -11.23 -10.61
CA LEU A 10 -1.41 -10.32 -10.53
C LEU A 10 -1.57 -9.72 -9.13
N LEU A 11 -1.38 -10.53 -8.07
CA LEU A 11 -1.37 -10.06 -6.69
C LEU A 11 -0.22 -9.09 -6.40
N GLY A 12 0.98 -9.39 -6.92
CA GLY A 12 2.13 -8.49 -6.80
C GLY A 12 1.90 -7.15 -7.52
N LEU A 13 1.32 -7.20 -8.73
CA LEU A 13 1.00 -5.99 -9.51
C LEU A 13 -0.11 -5.16 -8.87
N SER A 14 -1.17 -5.78 -8.33
CA SER A 14 -2.23 -5.04 -7.65
C SER A 14 -1.73 -4.42 -6.35
N ALA A 15 -0.90 -5.12 -5.59
CA ALA A 15 -0.24 -4.59 -4.39
C ALA A 15 0.69 -3.41 -4.75
N LEU A 16 1.48 -3.53 -5.83
CA LEU A 16 2.34 -2.44 -6.29
C LEU A 16 1.54 -1.22 -6.76
N GLY A 17 0.42 -1.45 -7.45
CA GLY A 17 -0.50 -0.39 -7.86
C GLY A 17 -1.13 0.34 -6.68
N ALA A 18 -1.58 -0.42 -5.66
CA ALA A 18 -2.11 0.15 -4.42
C ALA A 18 -1.06 0.97 -3.67
N ALA A 19 0.17 0.47 -3.59
CA ALA A 19 1.30 1.17 -2.99
C ALA A 19 1.59 2.50 -3.71
N LEU A 20 1.69 2.47 -5.05
CA LEU A 20 1.95 3.68 -5.84
C LEU A 20 0.81 4.70 -5.72
N TYR A 21 -0.45 4.24 -5.73
CA TYR A 21 -1.60 5.12 -5.54
C TYR A 21 -1.60 5.78 -4.16
N CYS A 22 -1.28 5.00 -3.11
CA CYS A 22 -1.12 5.52 -1.75
C CYS A 22 -0.05 6.63 -1.71
N HIS A 23 1.11 6.40 -2.33
CA HIS A 23 2.22 7.36 -2.36
C HIS A 23 1.92 8.63 -3.15
N MET A 24 1.27 8.49 -4.31
CA MET A 24 1.10 9.60 -5.26
C MET A 24 -0.12 10.47 -4.99
N GLN A 25 -1.15 9.95 -4.32
CA GLN A 25 -2.41 10.68 -4.12
C GLN A 25 -2.82 10.78 -2.66
N VAL A 26 -2.74 9.69 -1.89
CA VAL A 26 -3.29 9.67 -0.53
C VAL A 26 -2.37 10.39 0.46
N ILE A 27 -1.05 10.15 0.40
CA ILE A 27 -0.07 10.84 1.27
C ILE A 27 -0.05 12.37 1.01
N PRO A 28 0.01 12.86 -0.24
CA PRO A 28 0.00 14.31 -0.52
C PRO A 28 -1.28 15.01 -0.05
N ASP A 29 -2.45 14.37 -0.23
CA ASP A 29 -3.72 14.91 0.26
C ASP A 29 -3.75 14.96 1.79
N MET A 30 -3.23 13.93 2.46
CA MET A 30 -3.11 13.90 3.93
C MET A 30 -2.18 14.99 4.45
N GLU A 31 -0.99 15.17 3.86
CA GLU A 31 -0.09 16.27 4.23
C GLU A 31 -0.74 17.65 4.01
N GLY A 32 -1.53 17.80 2.94
CA GLY A 32 -2.28 19.03 2.66
C GLY A 32 -3.31 19.33 3.75
N ILE A 33 -4.06 18.31 4.18
CA ILE A 33 -5.03 18.43 5.27
C ILE A 33 -4.31 18.70 6.61
N ASP A 34 -3.23 17.98 6.91
CA ASP A 34 -2.42 18.17 8.13
C ASP A 34 -1.84 19.58 8.23
N ARG A 35 -1.37 20.15 7.11
CA ARG A 35 -0.90 21.55 7.08
C ARG A 35 -2.02 22.55 7.32
N MET A 36 -3.24 22.24 6.86
CA MET A 36 -4.42 23.08 7.13
C MET A 36 -4.93 22.93 8.57
N THR A 37 -4.75 21.77 9.19
CA THR A 37 -5.17 21.48 10.58
C THR A 37 -4.08 21.71 11.62
N ARG A 38 -2.83 22.00 11.23
CA ARG A 38 -1.74 22.39 12.15
C ARG A 38 -2.12 23.62 12.97
N GLY A 39 -2.51 23.39 14.21
CA GLY A 39 -2.95 24.42 15.16
C GLY A 39 -4.47 24.54 15.33
N MET A 40 -5.27 23.72 14.64
CA MET A 40 -6.70 23.57 14.92
C MET A 40 -6.90 22.55 16.03
N ASP A 41 -7.70 22.92 17.02
CA ASP A 41 -8.24 21.93 17.96
C ASP A 41 -9.25 21.07 17.19
N LEU A 42 -8.86 19.82 16.91
CA LEU A 42 -9.70 18.86 16.17
C LEU A 42 -11.03 18.60 16.91
N ASP A 43 -11.12 18.90 18.21
CA ASP A 43 -12.34 18.75 18.99
C ASP A 43 -13.28 19.96 18.95
N ASP A 44 -12.86 21.07 18.33
CA ASP A 44 -13.76 22.20 18.10
C ASP A 44 -14.83 21.82 17.02
N PRO A 45 -16.13 21.90 17.37
CA PRO A 45 -17.21 21.55 16.44
C PRO A 45 -17.22 22.36 15.13
N ARG A 46 -16.54 23.50 15.07
CA ARG A 46 -16.39 24.31 13.85
C ARG A 46 -15.58 23.60 12.75
N TYR A 47 -14.69 22.69 13.14
CA TYR A 47 -13.81 21.95 12.21
C TYR A 47 -14.23 20.49 12.01
N ALA A 48 -15.43 20.11 12.51
CA ALA A 48 -16.02 18.79 12.29
C ALA A 48 -15.97 18.27 10.83
N PRO A 49 -16.24 19.06 9.77
CA PRO A 49 -16.13 18.57 8.40
C PRO A 49 -14.69 18.27 7.96
N ALA A 50 -13.72 19.10 8.38
CA ALA A 50 -12.30 18.89 8.07
C ALA A 50 -11.75 17.64 8.79
N ARG A 51 -12.15 17.43 10.05
CA ARG A 51 -11.85 16.22 10.81
C ARG A 51 -12.40 14.95 10.17
N ALA A 52 -13.65 14.99 9.69
CA ALA A 52 -14.26 13.84 9.02
C ALA A 52 -13.52 13.46 7.72
N LEU A 53 -13.12 14.46 6.93
CA LEU A 53 -12.29 14.27 5.73
C LEU A 53 -10.92 13.68 6.05
N TRP A 54 -10.27 14.17 7.11
CA TRP A 54 -8.99 13.64 7.58
C TRP A 54 -9.11 12.16 7.99
N PHE A 55 -10.06 11.81 8.86
CA PHE A 55 -10.28 10.42 9.27
C PHE A 55 -10.59 9.49 8.09
N GLN A 56 -11.33 9.98 7.09
CA GLN A 56 -11.62 9.19 5.90
C GLN A 56 -10.36 8.91 5.07
N ARG A 57 -9.47 9.89 4.93
CA ARG A 57 -8.21 9.73 4.20
C ARG A 57 -7.17 8.91 4.98
N GLU A 58 -7.09 9.07 6.30
CA GLU A 58 -6.29 8.25 7.21
C GLU A 58 -6.71 6.77 7.15
N SER A 59 -8.02 6.52 7.19
CA SER A 59 -8.58 5.17 7.06
C SER A 59 -8.27 4.57 5.69
N LEU A 60 -8.37 5.36 4.61
CA LEU A 60 -8.04 4.91 3.26
C LEU A 60 -6.56 4.55 3.12
N LYS A 61 -5.66 5.38 3.65
CA LYS A 61 -4.21 5.12 3.70
C LYS A 61 -3.92 3.80 4.40
N THR A 62 -4.42 3.64 5.62
CA THR A 62 -4.25 2.43 6.42
C THR A 62 -4.76 1.18 5.69
N THR A 63 -5.92 1.27 5.04
CA THR A 63 -6.49 0.15 4.28
C THR A 63 -5.60 -0.25 3.10
N LEU A 64 -5.11 0.73 2.33
CA LEU A 64 -4.23 0.48 1.18
C LEU A 64 -2.87 -0.08 1.60
N ASP A 65 -2.32 0.37 2.73
CA ASP A 65 -1.08 -0.15 3.28
C ASP A 65 -1.22 -1.61 3.70
N VAL A 66 -2.32 -1.97 4.37
CA VAL A 66 -2.61 -3.37 4.74
C VAL A 66 -2.79 -4.26 3.50
N ILE A 67 -3.52 -3.78 2.49
CA ILE A 67 -3.70 -4.50 1.21
C ILE A 67 -2.34 -4.71 0.53
N THR A 68 -1.49 -3.68 0.52
CA THR A 68 -0.15 -3.74 -0.06
C THR A 68 0.71 -4.75 0.68
N LEU A 69 0.70 -4.75 2.02
CA LEU A 69 1.49 -5.65 2.85
C LEU A 69 1.07 -7.12 2.67
N ILE A 70 -0.24 -7.39 2.76
CA ILE A 70 -0.78 -8.76 2.62
C ILE A 70 -0.64 -9.24 1.18
N GLY A 71 -0.99 -8.40 0.20
CA GLY A 71 -0.93 -8.74 -1.22
C GLY A 71 0.50 -9.00 -1.70
N SER A 72 1.45 -8.16 -1.29
CA SER A 72 2.86 -8.35 -1.60
C SER A 72 3.46 -9.55 -0.86
N GLY A 73 3.09 -9.79 0.40
CA GLY A 73 3.52 -10.97 1.16
C GLY A 73 3.06 -12.28 0.54
N LEU A 74 1.77 -12.39 0.19
CA LEU A 74 1.21 -13.57 -0.48
C LEU A 74 1.78 -13.75 -1.90
N GLY A 75 1.95 -12.65 -2.63
CA GLY A 75 2.58 -12.66 -3.95
C GLY A 75 4.03 -13.12 -3.90
N LEU A 76 4.79 -12.73 -2.87
CA LEU A 76 6.17 -13.12 -2.67
C LEU A 76 6.30 -14.61 -2.36
N ILE A 77 5.54 -15.11 -1.38
CA ILE A 77 5.57 -16.53 -0.99
C ILE A 77 5.18 -17.42 -2.18
N GLY A 78 4.08 -17.08 -2.85
CA GLY A 78 3.61 -17.84 -4.00
C GLY A 78 4.53 -17.72 -5.23
N GLY A 79 5.14 -16.54 -5.44
CA GLY A 79 6.13 -16.30 -6.49
C GLY A 79 7.39 -17.13 -6.30
N ILE A 80 7.96 -17.15 -5.09
CA ILE A 80 9.13 -17.99 -4.74
C ILE A 80 8.80 -19.46 -4.95
N PHE A 81 7.64 -19.93 -4.46
CA PHE A 81 7.25 -21.33 -4.60
C PHE A 81 7.07 -21.75 -6.07
N ALA A 82 6.51 -20.86 -6.90
CA ALA A 82 6.40 -21.08 -8.34
C ALA A 82 7.77 -21.03 -9.05
N GLY A 83 8.66 -20.13 -8.65
CA GLY A 83 10.01 -19.96 -9.19
C GLY A 83 10.91 -21.16 -8.93
N VAL A 84 10.88 -21.71 -7.70
CA VAL A 84 11.65 -22.90 -7.29
C VAL A 84 11.26 -24.13 -8.13
N LYS A 85 9.98 -24.26 -8.51
CA LYS A 85 9.52 -25.33 -9.41
C LYS A 85 9.74 -25.03 -10.91
N LYS A 86 10.78 -24.26 -11.25
CA LYS A 86 11.25 -23.90 -12.61
C LYS A 86 10.30 -23.04 -13.46
N ALA A 87 9.33 -22.34 -12.87
CA ALA A 87 8.55 -21.35 -13.61
C ALA A 87 9.28 -20.00 -13.62
N LYS A 88 9.83 -19.58 -14.77
CA LYS A 88 10.50 -18.26 -14.92
C LYS A 88 9.61 -17.10 -14.47
N LEU A 89 8.30 -17.21 -14.71
CA LEU A 89 7.28 -16.26 -14.25
C LEU A 89 7.16 -16.15 -12.72
N GLY A 90 7.48 -17.20 -11.97
CA GLY A 90 7.44 -17.17 -10.51
C GLY A 90 8.52 -16.25 -9.92
N TRP A 91 9.72 -16.24 -10.50
CA TRP A 91 10.78 -15.31 -10.09
C TRP A 91 10.43 -13.85 -10.40
N ILE A 92 9.77 -13.59 -11.53
CA ILE A 92 9.27 -12.24 -11.87
C ILE A 92 8.22 -11.80 -10.85
N ALA A 93 7.28 -12.67 -10.51
CA ALA A 93 6.28 -12.40 -9.47
C ALA A 93 6.94 -12.13 -8.11
N ALA A 94 7.93 -12.93 -7.72
CA ALA A 94 8.66 -12.72 -6.48
C ALA A 94 9.35 -11.35 -6.46
N VAL A 95 10.06 -10.95 -7.52
CA VAL A 95 10.73 -9.64 -7.59
C VAL A 95 9.73 -8.49 -7.51
N ILE A 96 8.63 -8.55 -8.25
CA ILE A 96 7.57 -7.52 -8.21
C ILE A 96 6.98 -7.43 -6.80
N SER A 97 6.71 -8.57 -6.17
CA SER A 97 6.20 -8.63 -4.81
C SER A 97 7.22 -8.12 -3.78
N VAL A 98 8.52 -8.34 -3.95
CA VAL A 98 9.54 -7.70 -3.09
C VAL A 98 9.49 -6.19 -3.23
N ILE A 99 9.42 -5.65 -4.45
CA ILE A 99 9.35 -4.20 -4.68
C ILE A 99 8.08 -3.63 -4.03
N ALA A 100 6.93 -4.26 -4.25
CA ALA A 100 5.67 -3.85 -3.64
C ALA A 100 5.73 -3.89 -2.10
N LEU A 101 6.37 -4.92 -1.54
CA LEU A 101 6.53 -5.08 -0.10
C LEU A 101 7.48 -4.04 0.48
N VAL A 102 8.58 -3.71 -0.20
CA VAL A 102 9.49 -2.64 0.22
C VAL A 102 8.80 -1.29 0.17
N VAL A 103 8.06 -0.97 -0.89
CA VAL A 103 7.31 0.29 -0.99
C VAL A 103 6.24 0.36 0.11
N GLY A 104 5.47 -0.71 0.32
CA GLY A 104 4.46 -0.77 1.38
C GLY A 104 5.08 -0.69 2.78
N LEU A 105 6.22 -1.33 3.02
CA LEU A 105 6.94 -1.21 4.28
C LEU A 105 7.50 0.19 4.49
N LEU A 106 8.04 0.84 3.46
CA LEU A 106 8.51 2.22 3.55
C LEU A 106 7.36 3.19 3.87
N GLN A 107 6.15 2.90 3.36
CA GLN A 107 4.92 3.62 3.71
C GLN A 107 4.45 3.36 5.15
N SER A 108 4.59 2.12 5.62
CA SER A 108 4.19 1.72 6.98
C SER A 108 5.21 2.01 8.09
N THR A 109 6.52 2.06 7.79
CA THR A 109 7.60 2.15 8.81
C THR A 109 8.19 3.55 8.98
N HIS A 110 7.90 4.49 8.09
CA HIS A 110 8.31 5.89 8.22
C HIS A 110 7.16 6.80 7.77
N MET A 111 6.66 7.69 8.63
CA MET A 111 7.32 8.99 8.87
C MET A 111 7.42 9.88 7.62
N PHE A 112 6.54 9.72 6.63
CA PHE A 112 6.14 10.78 5.69
C PHE A 112 4.71 11.26 5.97
N SER A 113 4.45 11.48 7.25
CA SER A 113 3.44 12.39 7.81
C SER A 113 4.22 13.42 8.63
#